data_AF-A0A150WCI5-F1
#
_entry.id   AF-A0A150WCI5-F1
#
_cell.length_a   1.000
_cell.length_b   1.000
_cell.length_c   1.000
_cell.angle_alpha   90.00
_cell.angle_beta   90.00
_cell.angle_gamma   90.00
#
_symmetry.space_group_name_H-M   'P 1'
#
loop_
_entity.id
_entity.type
_entity.pdbx_description
1 polymer ?
#
loop_
_entity_poly.entity_id
_entity_poly.type
_entity_poly.pdbx_seq_one_letter_code
_entity_poly.pdbx_strand_id
1 'polypeptide(L)'
;MNSFKQALIQLKSQWKYSLILGAIGFVVAFSLRHIPYVSAVLTAFALLVLQHLTDRWLEGKNWKDLSTVKESLLPFIVTSLILFPTTVLIGSSFGILQSPQEYLSGAPLSLGLFILGTFFYLVLTHALRYRLDTGTGLAEAVDIVGLASMKNLRHYFVVSFYLALLLLIAGVTWGIGFLLAFPVLFFSSYYSYLEMKSKFVKK
;
A
#
# COMPACT_ATOMS: atom_id res chain seq x y z
N MET A 1 15.86 -1.44 10.30
CA MET A 1 15.94 -0.17 9.57
C MET A 1 14.62 0.55 9.84
N ASN A 2 14.47 1.86 9.63
CA ASN A 2 13.13 2.48 9.70
C ASN A 2 12.64 2.74 8.28
N SER A 3 11.79 1.85 7.78
CA SER A 3 11.27 1.86 6.41
C SER A 3 10.52 3.15 6.07
N PHE A 4 9.78 3.70 7.04
CA PHE A 4 9.11 4.99 6.88
C PHE A 4 10.10 6.15 6.75
N LYS A 5 11.15 6.16 7.58
CA LYS A 5 12.22 7.17 7.48
C LYS A 5 12.90 7.11 6.11
N GLN A 6 13.17 5.91 5.58
CA GLN A 6 13.75 5.74 4.25
C GLN A 6 12.81 6.21 3.14
N ALA A 7 11.51 5.94 3.26
CA ALA A 7 10.51 6.45 2.34
C ALA A 7 10.50 7.98 2.26
N LEU A 8 10.62 8.68 3.40
CA LEU A 8 10.71 10.15 3.42
C LEU A 8 12.00 10.68 2.77
N ILE A 9 13.14 9.99 3.00
CA ILE A 9 14.42 10.35 2.37
C ILE A 9 14.32 10.16 0.85
N GLN A 10 13.74 9.05 0.39
CA GLN A 10 13.54 8.77 -1.03
C GLN A 10 12.61 9.80 -1.69
N LEU A 11 11.50 10.14 -1.02
CA LEU A 11 10.58 11.18 -1.47
C LEU A 11 11.28 12.53 -1.62
N LYS A 12 12.12 12.92 -0.65
CA LYS A 12 12.92 14.15 -0.74
C LYS A 12 13.91 14.11 -1.90
N SER A 13 14.60 12.98 -2.09
CA SER A 13 15.60 12.84 -3.16
C SER A 13 15.00 12.87 -4.56
N GLN A 14 13.78 12.36 -4.72
CA GLN A 14 13.14 12.15 -6.02
C GLN A 14 11.75 12.80 -6.07
N TRP A 15 11.65 14.04 -5.58
CA TRP A 15 10.36 14.72 -5.36
C TRP A 15 9.50 14.84 -6.62
N LYS A 16 10.11 15.08 -7.79
CA LYS A 16 9.38 15.19 -9.07
C LYS A 16 8.68 13.88 -9.45
N TYR A 17 9.41 12.76 -9.42
CA TYR A 17 8.86 11.44 -9.71
C TYR A 17 7.85 11.00 -8.63
N SER A 18 8.12 11.36 -7.37
CA SER A 18 7.20 11.12 -6.27
C SER A 18 5.87 11.85 -6.49
N LEU A 19 5.89 13.12 -6.92
CA LEU A 19 4.66 13.83 -7.25
C LEU A 19 3.89 13.19 -8.41
N ILE A 20 4.58 12.68 -9.43
CA ILE A 20 3.93 11.97 -10.55
C ILE A 20 3.25 10.69 -10.04
N LEU A 21 3.95 9.89 -9.22
CA LEU A 21 3.38 8.69 -8.60
C LEU A 21 2.15 9.03 -7.75
N GLY A 22 2.25 10.09 -6.94
CA GLY A 22 1.15 10.58 -6.12
C GLY A 22 -0.03 11.08 -6.95
N ALA A 23 0.23 11.82 -8.04
CA ALA A 23 -0.80 12.31 -8.94
C ALA A 23 -1.53 11.18 -9.67
N ILE A 24 -0.79 10.18 -10.17
CA ILE A 24 -1.40 9.02 -10.83
C ILE A 24 -2.25 8.23 -9.83
N GLY A 25 -1.72 7.98 -8.62
CA GLY A 25 -2.48 7.31 -7.56
C GLY A 25 -3.74 8.08 -7.16
N PHE A 26 -3.64 9.42 -7.06
CA PHE A 26 -4.79 10.29 -6.79
C PHE A 26 -5.85 10.21 -7.88
N VAL A 27 -5.45 10.30 -9.16
CA VAL A 27 -6.37 10.18 -10.29
C VAL A 27 -7.08 8.83 -10.28
N VAL A 28 -6.34 7.73 -10.08
CA VAL A 28 -6.91 6.39 -9.96
C VAL A 28 -7.96 6.32 -8.84
N ALA A 29 -7.59 6.75 -7.63
CA ALA A 29 -8.48 6.70 -6.47
C ALA A 29 -9.71 7.61 -6.65
N PHE A 30 -9.53 8.79 -7.24
CA PHE A 30 -10.60 9.75 -7.47
C PHE A 30 -11.56 9.27 -8.55
N SER A 31 -11.05 8.81 -9.70
CA SER A 31 -11.87 8.31 -10.82
C SER A 31 -12.70 7.09 -10.44
N LEU A 32 -12.15 6.21 -9.59
CA LEU A 32 -12.85 5.00 -9.17
C LEU A 32 -13.85 5.24 -8.04
N ARG A 33 -13.80 6.39 -7.32
CA ARG A 33 -14.68 6.68 -6.18
C ARG A 33 -16.19 6.55 -6.47
N HIS A 34 -16.61 6.70 -7.72
CA HIS A 34 -18.02 6.79 -8.11
C HIS A 34 -18.74 5.44 -8.35
N ILE A 35 -18.04 4.30 -8.34
CA ILE A 35 -18.65 2.99 -8.65
C ILE A 35 -18.57 2.07 -7.42
N PRO A 36 -19.61 1.89 -6.59
CA PRO A 36 -19.54 1.09 -5.38
C PRO A 36 -19.06 -0.36 -5.64
N TYR A 37 -18.26 -0.91 -4.71
CA TYR A 37 -17.70 -2.29 -4.70
C TYR A 37 -16.75 -2.67 -5.85
N VAL A 38 -17.12 -2.45 -7.10
CA VAL A 38 -16.24 -2.66 -8.27
C VAL A 38 -15.04 -1.71 -8.21
N SER A 39 -15.25 -0.48 -7.73
CA SER A 39 -14.16 0.47 -7.47
C SER A 39 -13.11 -0.02 -6.50
N ALA A 40 -13.51 -0.75 -5.45
CA ALA A 40 -12.60 -1.17 -4.39
C ALA A 40 -11.59 -2.19 -4.94
N VAL A 41 -12.08 -3.19 -5.70
CA VAL A 41 -11.22 -4.17 -6.38
C VAL A 41 -10.35 -3.51 -7.45
N LEU A 42 -10.93 -2.63 -8.28
CA LEU A 42 -10.17 -1.91 -9.31
C LEU A 42 -9.10 -0.99 -8.71
N THR A 43 -9.40 -0.36 -7.57
CA THR A 43 -8.45 0.50 -6.85
C THR A 43 -7.33 -0.34 -6.27
N ALA A 44 -7.64 -1.47 -5.64
CA ALA A 44 -6.63 -2.42 -5.16
C ALA A 44 -5.71 -2.88 -6.30
N PHE A 45 -6.29 -3.26 -7.44
CA PHE A 45 -5.53 -3.68 -8.62
C PHE A 45 -4.62 -2.58 -9.15
N ALA A 46 -5.15 -1.37 -9.35
CA ALA A 46 -4.37 -0.24 -9.82
C ALA A 46 -3.25 0.15 -8.85
N LEU A 47 -3.52 0.14 -7.53
CA LEU A 47 -2.50 0.39 -6.52
C LEU A 47 -1.41 -0.68 -6.48
N LEU A 48 -1.75 -1.96 -6.67
CA LEU A 48 -0.77 -3.04 -6.79
C LEU A 48 0.10 -2.89 -8.05
N VAL A 49 -0.50 -2.49 -9.18
CA VAL A 49 0.26 -2.20 -10.41
C VAL A 49 1.21 -1.03 -10.16
N LEU A 50 0.73 0.08 -9.60
CA LEU A 50 1.59 1.24 -9.29
C LEU A 50 2.70 0.91 -8.29
N GLN A 51 2.40 0.11 -7.28
CA GLN A 51 3.42 -0.43 -6.37
C GLN A 51 4.47 -1.24 -7.13
N HIS A 52 4.06 -2.17 -7.98
CA HIS A 52 4.99 -3.00 -8.75
C HIS A 52 5.88 -2.16 -9.68
N LEU A 53 5.31 -1.17 -10.36
CA LEU A 53 6.08 -0.23 -11.17
C LEU A 53 7.08 0.58 -10.33
N THR A 54 6.67 0.99 -9.12
CA THR A 54 7.54 1.67 -8.15
C THR A 54 8.68 0.76 -7.70
N ASP A 55 8.40 -0.51 -7.41
CA ASP A 55 9.41 -1.50 -7.02
C ASP A 55 10.44 -1.70 -8.13
N ARG A 56 9.99 -1.87 -9.40
CA ARG A 56 10.89 -1.99 -10.55
C ARG A 56 11.76 -0.75 -10.73
N TRP A 57 11.19 0.44 -10.57
CA TRP A 57 11.95 1.70 -10.64
C TRP A 57 13.03 1.78 -9.56
N LEU A 58 12.69 1.45 -8.30
CA LEU A 58 13.65 1.44 -7.19
C LEU A 58 14.75 0.37 -7.35
N GLU A 59 14.45 -0.73 -8.04
CA GLU A 59 15.44 -1.76 -8.41
C GLU A 59 16.30 -1.39 -9.62
N GLY A 60 16.12 -0.19 -10.21
CA GLY A 60 16.83 0.23 -11.41
C GLY A 60 16.42 -0.54 -12.68
N LYS A 61 15.31 -1.29 -12.63
CA LYS A 61 14.76 -2.01 -13.78
C LYS A 61 13.90 -1.06 -14.62
N ASN A 62 13.65 -1.45 -15.88
CA ASN A 62 12.72 -0.72 -16.74
C ASN A 62 11.31 -0.72 -16.11
N TRP A 63 10.84 0.46 -15.69
CA TRP A 63 9.53 0.64 -15.07
C TRP A 63 8.37 0.69 -16.08
N LYS A 64 8.67 0.81 -17.38
CA LYS A 64 7.65 0.78 -18.45
C LYS A 64 7.29 -0.64 -18.90
N ASP A 65 8.05 -1.63 -18.42
CA ASP A 65 7.88 -3.01 -18.81
C ASP A 65 6.76 -3.68 -18.01
N LEU A 66 5.60 -3.83 -18.66
CA LEU A 66 4.39 -4.46 -18.12
C LEU A 66 4.31 -5.97 -18.39
N SER A 67 5.35 -6.58 -18.98
CA SER A 67 5.38 -8.02 -19.29
C SER A 67 5.07 -8.87 -18.05
N THR A 68 5.68 -8.54 -16.91
CA THR A 68 5.47 -9.25 -15.64
C THR A 68 4.02 -9.19 -15.16
N VAL A 69 3.35 -8.04 -15.32
CA VAL A 69 1.93 -7.90 -14.96
C VAL A 69 1.06 -8.72 -15.90
N LYS A 70 1.39 -8.75 -17.20
CA LYS A 70 0.66 -9.53 -18.21
C LYS A 70 0.82 -11.03 -17.97
N GLU A 71 2.03 -11.50 -17.71
CA GLU A 71 2.34 -12.92 -17.47
C GLU A 71 1.83 -13.40 -16.11
N SER A 72 1.81 -12.52 -15.10
CA SER A 72 1.32 -12.80 -13.74
C SER A 72 -0.02 -12.13 -13.43
N LEU A 73 -0.89 -11.98 -14.43
CA LEU A 73 -2.16 -11.26 -14.27
C LEU A 73 -3.06 -11.87 -13.19
N LEU A 74 -3.17 -13.21 -13.16
CA LEU A 74 -4.00 -13.94 -12.20
C LEU A 74 -3.58 -13.64 -10.73
N PRO A 75 -2.30 -13.72 -10.35
CA PRO A 75 -1.82 -13.27 -9.04
C PRO A 75 -2.22 -11.84 -8.67
N PHE A 76 -2.13 -10.88 -9.60
CA PHE A 76 -2.56 -9.51 -9.33
C PHE A 76 -4.06 -9.43 -9.08
N ILE A 77 -4.88 -10.09 -9.90
CA ILE A 77 -6.34 -10.14 -9.73
C ILE A 77 -6.71 -10.76 -8.38
N VAL A 78 -6.15 -11.94 -8.06
CA VAL A 78 -6.47 -12.65 -6.81
C VAL A 78 -6.02 -11.83 -5.60
N THR A 79 -4.82 -11.24 -5.63
CA THR A 79 -4.36 -10.37 -4.53
C THR A 79 -5.25 -9.14 -4.37
N SER A 80 -5.74 -8.57 -5.48
CA SER A 80 -6.69 -7.44 -5.45
C SER A 80 -8.02 -7.82 -4.83
N LEU A 81 -8.52 -9.03 -5.10
CA LEU A 81 -9.72 -9.58 -4.47
C LEU A 81 -9.52 -9.80 -2.97
N ILE A 82 -8.36 -10.30 -2.54
CA ILE A 82 -8.04 -10.46 -1.11
C ILE A 82 -7.86 -9.10 -0.43
N LEU A 83 -7.39 -8.07 -1.14
CA LEU A 83 -7.29 -6.69 -0.66
C LEU A 83 -8.63 -5.95 -0.62
N PHE A 84 -9.71 -6.51 -1.19
CA PHE A 84 -11.01 -5.84 -1.20
C PHE A 84 -11.48 -5.38 0.20
N PRO A 85 -11.46 -6.22 1.25
CA PRO A 85 -11.81 -5.77 2.60
C PRO A 85 -10.90 -4.65 3.10
N THR A 86 -9.62 -4.67 2.74
CA THR A 86 -8.66 -3.61 3.09
C THR A 86 -9.04 -2.28 2.44
N THR A 87 -9.39 -2.29 1.15
CA THR A 87 -9.85 -1.09 0.46
C THR A 87 -11.18 -0.58 0.99
N VAL A 88 -12.09 -1.47 1.41
CA VAL A 88 -13.35 -1.09 2.07
C VAL A 88 -13.06 -0.48 3.44
N LEU A 89 -12.18 -1.05 4.26
CA LEU A 89 -11.78 -0.47 5.56
C LEU A 89 -11.24 0.95 5.39
N ILE A 90 -10.34 1.16 4.43
CA ILE A 90 -9.76 2.47 4.11
C ILE A 90 -10.85 3.43 3.61
N GLY A 91 -11.74 2.99 2.72
CA GLY A 91 -12.87 3.78 2.23
C GLY A 91 -13.84 4.21 3.34
N SER A 92 -14.20 3.28 4.23
CA SER A 92 -15.02 3.54 5.41
C SER A 92 -14.34 4.52 6.36
N SER A 93 -13.03 4.42 6.55
CA SER A 93 -12.24 5.37 7.37
C SER A 93 -12.36 6.80 6.84
N PHE A 94 -12.32 6.98 5.51
CA PHE A 94 -12.55 8.28 4.88
C PHE A 94 -14.00 8.75 5.01
N GLY A 95 -14.98 7.84 4.88
CA GLY A 95 -16.40 8.16 5.07
C GLY A 95 -16.70 8.69 6.47
N ILE A 96 -16.10 8.09 7.50
CA ILE A 96 -16.23 8.53 8.90
C ILE A 96 -15.62 9.91 9.10
N LEU A 97 -14.41 10.15 8.57
CA LEU A 97 -13.75 11.46 8.63
C LEU A 97 -14.50 12.57 7.88
N GLN A 98 -15.18 12.24 6.79
CA GLN A 98 -15.91 13.21 5.99
C GLN A 98 -17.35 13.40 6.48
N SER A 99 -17.77 12.65 7.50
CA SER A 99 -19.10 12.76 8.09
C SER A 99 -19.23 14.05 8.92
N PRO A 100 -20.27 14.89 8.70
CA PRO A 100 -20.40 16.18 9.38
C PRO A 100 -20.67 16.08 10.90
N GLN A 101 -21.13 14.93 11.39
CA GLN A 101 -21.74 14.80 12.72
C GLN A 101 -20.76 14.35 13.82
N GLU A 102 -19.57 13.85 13.46
CA GLU A 102 -18.66 13.18 14.42
C GLU A 102 -17.16 13.45 14.16
N TYR A 103 -16.78 14.65 13.70
CA TYR A 103 -15.39 14.91 13.26
C TYR A 103 -14.32 14.64 14.34
N LEU A 104 -14.61 14.95 15.62
CA LEU A 104 -13.68 14.77 16.75
C LEU A 104 -13.71 13.35 17.35
N SER A 105 -14.88 12.69 17.37
CA SER A 105 -15.03 11.32 17.86
C SER A 105 -14.68 10.25 16.81
N GLY A 106 -14.82 10.58 15.53
CA GLY A 106 -14.56 9.70 14.40
C GLY A 106 -13.08 9.60 14.01
N ALA A 107 -12.25 10.59 14.37
CA ALA A 107 -10.83 10.58 14.02
C ALA A 107 -10.04 9.42 14.66
N PRO A 108 -10.19 9.10 15.96
CA PRO A 108 -9.54 7.92 16.56
C PRO A 108 -9.97 6.60 15.92
N LEU A 109 -11.27 6.45 15.61
CA LEU A 109 -11.80 5.24 15.00
C LEU A 109 -11.33 5.08 13.55
N SER A 110 -11.34 6.17 12.78
CA SER A 110 -10.77 6.23 11.43
C SER A 110 -9.26 5.90 11.43
N LEU A 111 -8.50 6.42 12.40
CA LEU A 111 -7.09 6.09 12.55
C LEU A 111 -6.89 4.59 12.80
N GLY A 112 -7.69 3.97 13.67
CA GLY A 112 -7.63 2.52 13.92
C GLY A 112 -7.88 1.69 12.66
N LEU A 113 -8.89 2.08 11.87
CA LEU A 113 -9.20 1.43 10.60
C LEU A 113 -8.10 1.65 9.54
N PHE A 114 -7.48 2.83 9.48
CA PHE A 114 -6.32 3.06 8.62
C PHE A 114 -5.09 2.25 9.04
N ILE A 115 -4.84 2.06 10.33
CA ILE A 115 -3.75 1.20 10.81
C ILE A 115 -3.96 -0.23 10.33
N LEU A 116 -5.16 -0.77 10.52
CA LEU A 116 -5.51 -2.12 10.04
C LEU A 116 -5.41 -2.21 8.51
N GLY A 117 -5.97 -1.23 7.79
CA GLY A 117 -5.94 -1.21 6.34
C GLY A 117 -4.52 -1.15 5.78
N THR A 118 -3.66 -0.27 6.31
CA THR A 118 -2.26 -0.18 5.89
C THR A 118 -1.47 -1.43 6.25
N PHE A 119 -1.75 -2.07 7.40
CA PHE A 119 -1.14 -3.33 7.78
C PHE A 119 -1.44 -4.45 6.77
N PHE A 120 -2.72 -4.69 6.47
CA PHE A 120 -3.11 -5.72 5.50
C PHE A 120 -2.61 -5.40 4.09
N TYR A 121 -2.62 -4.12 3.70
CA TYR A 121 -2.03 -3.67 2.44
C TYR A 121 -0.56 -4.08 2.34
N LEU A 122 0.26 -3.80 3.36
CA LEU A 122 1.67 -4.16 3.37
C LEU A 122 1.87 -5.67 3.28
N VAL A 123 1.17 -6.45 4.10
CA VAL A 123 1.29 -7.92 4.12
C VAL A 123 0.97 -8.53 2.75
N LEU A 124 -0.16 -8.14 2.14
CA LEU A 124 -0.59 -8.72 0.86
C LEU A 124 0.28 -8.25 -0.31
N THR A 125 0.74 -7.00 -0.27
CA THR A 125 1.69 -6.47 -1.25
C THR A 125 3.02 -7.22 -1.18
N HIS A 126 3.54 -7.46 0.03
CA HIS A 126 4.75 -8.23 0.23
C HIS A 126 4.58 -9.69 -0.20
N ALA A 127 3.40 -10.30 0.02
CA ALA A 127 3.10 -11.66 -0.45
C ALA A 127 3.10 -11.75 -1.98
N LEU A 128 2.48 -10.78 -2.67
CA LEU A 128 2.52 -10.70 -4.13
C LEU A 128 3.96 -10.56 -4.62
N ARG A 129 4.74 -9.65 -4.03
CA ARG A 129 6.14 -9.45 -4.41
C ARG A 129 7.00 -10.69 -4.14
N TYR A 130 6.80 -11.35 -3.00
CA TYR A 130 7.50 -12.58 -2.67
C TYR A 130 7.26 -13.66 -3.72
N ARG A 131 5.99 -13.88 -4.10
CA ARG A 131 5.63 -14.79 -5.19
C ARG A 131 6.32 -14.43 -6.51
N LEU A 132 6.37 -13.16 -6.87
CA LEU A 132 7.02 -12.73 -8.13
C LEU A 132 8.54 -12.96 -8.09
N ASP A 133 9.16 -12.82 -6.92
CA ASP A 133 10.60 -13.05 -6.73
C ASP A 133 10.99 -14.54 -6.73
N THR A 134 10.14 -15.42 -6.20
CA THR A 134 10.49 -16.84 -5.92
C THR A 134 9.72 -17.85 -6.76
N GLY A 135 8.64 -17.44 -7.42
CA GLY A 135 7.73 -18.34 -8.14
C GLY A 135 6.82 -19.17 -7.24
N THR A 136 6.79 -18.95 -5.91
CA THR A 136 5.98 -19.73 -4.97
C THR A 136 4.47 -19.55 -5.18
N GLY A 137 3.67 -20.51 -4.70
CA GLY A 137 2.21 -20.39 -4.67
C GLY A 137 1.75 -19.11 -3.95
N LEU A 138 0.68 -18.44 -4.41
CA LEU A 138 0.21 -17.20 -3.76
C LEU A 138 -0.25 -17.46 -2.32
N ALA A 139 -0.95 -18.57 -2.08
CA ALA A 139 -1.37 -18.97 -0.73
C ALA A 139 -0.17 -19.20 0.20
N GLU A 140 0.85 -19.92 -0.28
CA GLU A 140 2.10 -20.15 0.45
C GLU A 140 2.86 -18.84 0.70
N ALA A 141 2.91 -17.94 -0.29
CA ALA A 141 3.51 -16.62 -0.13
C ALA A 141 2.79 -15.77 0.93
N VAL A 142 1.46 -15.82 0.97
CA VAL A 142 0.66 -15.15 2.01
C VAL A 142 0.94 -15.73 3.38
N ASP A 143 1.09 -17.04 3.51
CA ASP A 143 1.40 -17.69 4.79
C ASP A 143 2.81 -17.32 5.30
N ILE A 144 3.82 -17.45 4.44
CA ILE A 144 5.22 -17.08 4.76
C ILE A 144 5.32 -15.61 5.17
N VAL A 145 4.73 -14.71 4.38
CA VAL A 145 4.78 -13.27 4.65
C VAL A 145 3.91 -12.90 5.86
N GLY A 146 2.78 -13.58 6.05
CA GLY A 146 1.92 -13.45 7.23
C GLY A 146 2.69 -13.79 8.50
N LEU A 147 3.32 -14.96 8.54
CA LEU A 147 4.19 -15.40 9.65
C LEU A 147 5.36 -14.44 9.87
N ALA A 148 6.03 -13.99 8.80
CA ALA A 148 7.13 -13.03 8.89
C ALA A 148 6.67 -11.67 9.45
N SER A 149 5.46 -11.22 9.07
CA SER A 149 4.87 -9.99 9.58
C SER A 149 4.53 -10.08 11.07
N MET A 150 4.05 -11.24 11.53
CA MET A 150 3.76 -11.48 12.96
C MET A 150 5.06 -11.59 13.78
N LYS A 151 6.09 -12.25 13.25
CA LYS A 151 7.43 -12.29 13.87
C LYS A 151 8.07 -10.90 13.98
N ASN A 152 7.71 -9.98 13.07
CA ASN A 152 8.19 -8.60 13.06
C ASN A 152 7.06 -7.58 13.33
N LEU A 153 6.08 -7.95 14.17
CA LEU A 153 4.84 -7.19 14.33
C LEU A 153 5.10 -5.74 14.74
N ARG A 154 6.09 -5.51 15.62
CA ARG A 154 6.47 -4.16 16.05
C ARG A 154 6.87 -3.26 14.87
N HIS A 155 7.64 -3.78 13.91
CA HIS A 155 8.05 -3.00 12.75
C HIS A 155 6.86 -2.68 11.85
N TYR A 156 6.04 -3.69 11.54
CA TYR A 156 4.85 -3.50 10.71
C TYR A 156 3.86 -2.53 11.36
N PHE A 157 3.60 -2.67 12.66
CA PHE A 157 2.72 -1.77 13.41
C PHE A 157 3.20 -0.33 13.35
N VAL A 158 4.50 -0.08 13.57
CA VAL A 158 5.07 1.27 13.53
C VAL A 158 4.96 1.88 12.13
N VAL A 159 5.25 1.11 11.07
CA VAL A 159 5.14 1.58 9.69
C VAL A 159 3.68 1.85 9.33
N SER A 160 2.77 0.92 9.64
CA SER A 160 1.33 1.10 9.47
C SER A 160 0.79 2.31 10.22
N PHE A 161 1.25 2.56 11.44
CA PHE A 161 0.85 3.72 12.22
C PHE A 161 1.22 5.04 11.54
N TYR A 162 2.46 5.18 11.07
CA TYR A 162 2.87 6.40 10.38
C TYR A 162 2.19 6.58 9.02
N LEU A 163 1.95 5.49 8.29
CA LEU A 163 1.19 5.51 7.04
C LEU A 163 -0.28 5.88 7.30
N ALA A 164 -0.87 5.37 8.37
CA ALA A 164 -2.23 5.68 8.78
C ALA A 164 -2.37 7.17 9.14
N LEU A 165 -1.38 7.76 9.82
CA LEU A 165 -1.35 9.21 10.07
C LEU A 165 -1.28 10.01 8.76
N LEU A 166 -0.48 9.58 7.78
CA LEU A 166 -0.45 10.23 6.46
C LEU A 166 -1.80 10.12 5.74
N LEU A 167 -2.46 8.97 5.80
CA LEU A 167 -3.79 8.77 5.22
C LEU A 167 -4.85 9.61 5.94
N LEU A 168 -4.76 9.74 7.26
CA LEU A 168 -5.62 10.62 8.06
C LEU A 168 -5.47 12.08 7.61
N ILE A 169 -4.24 12.57 7.48
CA ILE A 169 -3.93 13.91 6.97
C ILE A 169 -4.44 14.07 5.54
N ALA A 170 -4.26 13.05 4.68
CA ALA A 170 -4.80 13.06 3.33
C ALA A 170 -6.34 13.16 3.32
N GLY A 171 -7.02 12.50 4.25
CA GLY A 171 -8.46 12.57 4.41
C GLY A 171 -8.96 13.95 4.82
N VAL A 172 -8.29 14.55 5.81
CA VAL A 172 -8.60 15.91 6.30
C VAL A 172 -8.31 16.98 5.25
N THR A 173 -7.33 16.76 4.37
CA THR A 173 -6.98 17.66 3.25
C THR A 173 -7.79 17.38 1.97
N TRP A 174 -8.98 16.78 2.11
CA TRP A 174 -9.90 16.51 0.99
C TRP A 174 -9.26 15.69 -0.14
N GLY A 175 -8.27 14.86 0.19
CA GLY A 175 -7.55 14.00 -0.73
C GLY A 175 -6.31 14.62 -1.37
N ILE A 176 -6.05 15.92 -1.22
CA ILE A 176 -4.82 16.54 -1.77
C ILE A 176 -3.57 15.90 -1.15
N GLY A 177 -3.63 15.52 0.13
CA GLY A 177 -2.53 14.83 0.81
C GLY A 177 -2.18 13.46 0.22
N PHE A 178 -3.01 12.87 -0.65
CA PHE A 178 -2.66 11.63 -1.36
C PHE A 178 -1.46 11.79 -2.30
N LEU A 179 -1.19 13.01 -2.78
CA LEU A 179 0.00 13.31 -3.56
C LEU A 179 1.30 12.96 -2.81
N LEU A 180 1.28 13.03 -1.48
CA LEU A 180 2.39 12.65 -0.62
C LEU A 180 2.19 11.26 0.02
N ALA A 181 0.95 10.91 0.37
CA ALA A 181 0.67 9.64 1.05
C ALA A 181 0.97 8.42 0.15
N PHE A 182 0.60 8.44 -1.14
CA PHE A 182 0.84 7.29 -2.02
C PHE A 182 2.32 7.01 -2.28
N PRO A 183 3.17 8.00 -2.61
CA PRO A 183 4.60 7.74 -2.77
C PRO A 183 5.24 7.22 -1.48
N VAL A 184 4.89 7.78 -0.32
CA VAL A 184 5.42 7.31 0.96
C VAL A 184 4.93 5.90 1.29
N LEU A 185 3.68 5.56 0.98
CA LEU A 185 3.13 4.20 1.06
C LEU A 185 3.98 3.24 0.21
N PHE A 186 4.20 3.56 -1.06
CA PHE A 186 4.90 2.67 -1.98
C PHE A 186 6.36 2.46 -1.60
N PHE A 187 7.06 3.53 -1.21
CA PHE A 187 8.45 3.42 -0.75
C PHE A 187 8.55 2.70 0.59
N SER A 188 7.63 2.95 1.52
CA SER A 188 7.62 2.25 2.82
C SER A 188 7.38 0.76 2.65
N SER A 189 6.47 0.38 1.74
CA SER A 189 6.24 -1.01 1.34
C SER A 189 7.52 -1.64 0.78
N TYR A 190 8.18 -0.98 -0.15
CA TYR A 190 9.43 -1.46 -0.73
C TYR A 190 10.52 -1.74 0.33
N TYR A 191 10.80 -0.75 1.20
CA TYR A 191 11.86 -0.89 2.21
C TYR A 191 11.48 -1.89 3.32
N SER A 192 10.20 -1.95 3.69
CA SER A 192 9.68 -2.93 4.66
C SER A 192 9.80 -4.35 4.13
N TYR A 193 9.53 -4.58 2.84
CA TYR A 193 9.75 -5.85 2.17
C TYR A 193 11.22 -6.29 2.21
N LEU A 194 12.15 -5.38 1.90
CA LEU A 194 13.59 -5.69 1.95
C LEU A 194 14.05 -6.06 3.37
N GLU A 195 13.56 -5.33 4.38
CA GLU A 195 13.83 -5.65 5.78
C GLU A 195 13.25 -7.01 6.20
N MET A 196 12.02 -7.32 5.77
CA MET A 196 11.40 -8.62 6.00
C MET A 196 12.22 -9.75 5.35
N LYS A 197 12.55 -9.61 4.06
CA LYS A 197 13.29 -10.62 3.28
C LYS A 197 14.66 -10.90 3.89
N SER A 198 15.38 -9.86 4.30
CA SER A 198 16.72 -9.99 4.90
C SER A 198 16.72 -10.65 6.28
N LYS A 199 15.68 -10.45 7.09
CA LYS A 199 15.63 -10.93 8.48
C LYS A 199 14.89 -12.24 8.69
N PHE A 200 13.87 -12.51 7.89
CA PHE A 200 12.91 -13.59 8.17
C PHE A 200 12.75 -14.60 7.05
N VAL A 201 13.26 -14.29 5.86
CA VAL A 201 13.16 -15.18 4.68
C VAL A 201 14.53 -15.68 4.20
N LYS A 202 15.63 -15.11 4.71
CA LYS A 202 16.97 -15.71 4.60
C LYS A 202 17.34 -16.47 5.86
N LYS A 203 17.15 -17.79 5.83
CA LYS A 203 18.13 -18.82 6.18
C LYS A 203 17.65 -20.15 5.62
#